data_AF-F0ZHS4-F1
#
_entry.id   AF-F0ZHS4-F1
#
_cell.length_a   1.000
_cell.length_b   1.000
_cell.length_c   1.000
_cell.angle_alpha   90.00
_cell.angle_beta   90.00
_cell.angle_gamma   90.00
#
_symmetry.space_group_name_H-M   'P 1'
#
loop_
_entity.id
_entity.type
_entity.pdbx_description
1 polymer ?
#
loop_
_entity_poly.entity_id
_entity_poly.type
_entity_poly.pdbx_seq_one_letter_code
_entity_poly.pdbx_strand_id
1 'polypeptide(L)'
;MEIINIELIGLFHQDLSNGELPFGKHLLPNNLESLTLNSKSTLLENDLPSSITQLYCNFDGQSSFEINSIPPSVKTLRLTTNTLQPLPIGLIPNSVVKLTLPDNYNHPLPVGVLPESLTELTLGSHYDQPLNSNTIPQSVTLISLHNKSYQHPIPESLSKKLKIIKDRNYY
;
A
#
# COMPACT_ATOMS: atom_id res chain seq x y z
N MET A 1 13.85 10.20 -13.59
CA MET A 1 13.32 9.85 -12.27
C MET A 1 14.25 8.80 -11.71
N GLU A 2 15.04 9.16 -10.70
CA GLU A 2 16.03 8.26 -10.09
C GLU A 2 15.28 7.37 -9.09
N ILE A 3 15.14 6.08 -9.40
CA ILE A 3 14.50 5.11 -8.50
C ILE A 3 15.62 4.61 -7.58
N ILE A 4 15.61 5.05 -6.32
CA ILE A 4 16.53 4.54 -5.32
C ILE A 4 15.96 3.22 -4.78
N ASN A 5 16.53 2.11 -5.23
CA ASN A 5 16.32 0.80 -4.63
C ASN A 5 17.24 0.69 -3.42
N ILE A 6 16.67 0.78 -2.22
CA ILE A 6 17.45 0.55 -1.00
C ILE A 6 17.35 -0.94 -0.68
N GLU A 7 18.29 -1.71 -1.20
CA GLU A 7 18.60 -3.04 -0.67
C GLU A 7 19.42 -2.85 0.62
N LEU A 8 18.79 -3.04 1.77
CA LEU A 8 19.43 -2.92 3.10
C LEU A 8 20.42 -4.07 3.40
N ILE A 9 20.94 -4.78 2.39
CA ILE A 9 21.72 -6.02 2.61
C ILE A 9 23.23 -5.75 2.80
N GLY A 10 23.74 -4.51 2.68
CA GLY A 10 25.21 -4.34 2.64
C GLY A 10 25.87 -3.06 3.13
N LEU A 11 25.17 -2.10 3.78
CA LEU A 11 25.81 -0.83 4.19
C LEU A 11 26.05 -0.62 5.68
N PHE A 12 25.77 -1.60 6.53
CA PHE A 12 26.29 -1.60 7.89
C PHE A 12 26.82 -2.98 8.23
N HIS A 13 28.14 -3.17 8.10
CA HIS A 13 28.86 -4.12 8.95
C HIS A 13 28.77 -3.60 10.40
N GLN A 14 27.61 -3.73 11.01
CA GLN A 14 27.45 -3.74 12.46
C GLN A 14 26.26 -4.64 12.77
N ASP A 15 26.61 -5.80 13.29
CA ASP A 15 25.73 -6.73 13.98
C ASP A 15 24.92 -5.95 15.04
N LEU A 16 23.67 -5.65 14.73
CA LEU A 16 22.65 -5.19 15.66
C LEU A 16 21.63 -6.31 15.83
N SER A 17 22.10 -7.44 16.34
CA SER A 17 21.27 -8.55 16.80
C SER A 17 20.30 -8.18 17.93
N ASN A 18 20.32 -6.95 18.45
CA ASN A 18 19.32 -6.43 19.39
C ASN A 18 19.18 -4.90 19.26
N GLY A 19 18.20 -4.41 18.50
CA GLY A 19 17.82 -2.99 18.50
C GLY A 19 17.37 -2.50 17.12
N GLU A 20 16.06 -2.48 16.92
CA GLU A 20 15.40 -1.84 15.78
C GLU A 20 15.81 -0.35 15.72
N LEU A 21 16.74 0.02 14.85
CA LEU A 21 16.99 1.43 14.56
C LEU A 21 15.84 1.95 13.69
N PRO A 22 15.11 3.00 14.11
CA PRO A 22 14.10 3.63 13.27
C PRO A 22 14.74 4.20 12.00
N PHE A 23 14.00 4.20 10.90
CA PHE A 23 14.42 4.77 9.63
C PHE A 23 14.69 6.27 9.83
N GLY A 24 15.93 6.67 10.09
CA GLY A 24 16.24 8.09 10.24
C GLY A 24 16.09 8.81 8.91
N LYS A 25 15.18 9.80 8.80
CA LYS A 25 15.03 10.69 7.64
C LYS A 25 16.34 11.28 7.09
N HIS A 26 17.37 11.37 7.93
CA HIS A 26 18.72 11.85 7.60
C HIS A 26 19.50 10.89 6.69
N LEU A 27 19.08 9.63 6.57
CA LEU A 27 19.69 8.63 5.70
C LEU A 27 19.19 8.72 4.25
N LEU A 28 18.11 9.47 4.01
CA LEU A 28 17.44 9.56 2.72
C LEU A 28 17.58 10.98 2.14
N PRO A 29 17.87 11.12 0.85
CA PRO A 29 17.97 12.43 0.22
C PRO A 29 16.60 13.14 0.21
N ASN A 30 16.59 14.41 0.59
CA ASN A 30 15.35 15.21 0.70
C ASN A 30 14.66 15.48 -0.65
N ASN A 31 15.27 15.13 -1.79
CA ASN A 31 14.69 15.26 -3.13
C ASN A 31 14.14 13.94 -3.68
N LEU A 32 14.03 12.91 -2.84
CA LEU A 32 13.57 11.60 -3.28
C LEU A 32 12.08 11.64 -3.63
N GLU A 33 11.73 11.33 -4.87
CA GLU A 33 10.34 11.28 -5.33
C GLU A 33 9.72 9.88 -5.24
N SER A 34 10.55 8.84 -5.32
CA SER A 34 10.13 7.44 -5.34
C SER A 34 11.02 6.61 -4.43
N LEU A 35 10.39 5.84 -3.53
CA LEU A 35 11.09 5.00 -2.57
C LEU A 35 10.54 3.58 -2.59
N THR A 36 11.44 2.61 -2.71
CA THR A 36 11.14 1.19 -2.52
C THR A 36 11.79 0.70 -1.24
N LEU A 37 10.99 0.10 -0.36
CA LEU A 37 11.43 -0.50 0.89
C LEU A 37 11.38 -2.02 0.76
N ASN A 38 12.54 -2.68 0.81
CA ASN A 38 12.64 -4.13 0.61
C ASN A 38 12.91 -4.94 1.89
N SER A 39 13.24 -4.28 3.02
CA SER A 39 13.62 -4.98 4.27
C SER A 39 12.68 -4.66 5.41
N LYS A 40 12.31 -5.67 6.20
CA LYS A 40 11.39 -5.54 7.33
C LYS A 40 11.77 -4.37 8.24
N SER A 41 10.85 -3.43 8.41
CA SER A 41 10.96 -2.34 9.39
C SER A 41 9.59 -1.85 9.83
N THR A 42 9.48 -1.50 11.10
CA THR A 42 8.38 -0.66 11.61
C THR A 42 8.64 0.76 11.13
N LEU A 43 7.71 1.34 10.37
CA LEU A 43 7.77 2.75 9.98
C LEU A 43 7.03 3.58 11.02
N LEU A 44 7.74 4.54 11.61
CA LEU A 44 7.19 5.52 12.53
C LEU A 44 6.87 6.83 11.80
N GLU A 45 6.12 7.69 12.47
CA GLU A 45 5.87 9.05 11.98
C GLU A 45 7.20 9.79 11.76
N ASN A 46 7.37 10.42 10.59
CA ASN A 46 8.56 11.17 10.17
C ASN A 46 9.81 10.35 9.79
N ASP A 47 9.72 9.02 9.70
CA ASP A 47 10.81 8.17 9.19
C ASP A 47 11.08 8.38 7.71
N LEU A 48 10.02 8.67 6.94
CA LEU A 48 10.08 8.84 5.50
C LEU A 48 10.17 10.33 5.11
N PRO A 49 10.98 10.70 4.08
CA PRO A 49 11.07 12.07 3.60
C PRO A 49 9.71 12.56 3.08
N SER A 50 9.38 13.81 3.37
CA SER A 50 8.12 14.43 2.91
C SER A 50 8.09 14.75 1.41
N SER A 51 9.16 14.48 0.67
CA SER A 51 9.23 14.65 -0.78
C SER A 51 8.75 13.44 -1.57
N ILE A 52 8.64 12.26 -0.94
CA ILE A 52 8.27 11.05 -1.68
C ILE A 52 6.82 11.13 -2.15
N THR A 53 6.60 10.81 -3.41
CA THR A 53 5.27 10.74 -4.04
C THR A 53 4.89 9.32 -4.41
N GLN A 54 5.86 8.41 -4.48
CA GLN A 54 5.66 6.99 -4.74
C GLN A 54 6.35 6.18 -3.65
N LEU A 55 5.59 5.28 -3.02
CA LEU A 55 6.08 4.39 -1.98
C LEU A 55 5.71 2.95 -2.32
N TYR A 56 6.74 2.11 -2.45
CA TYR A 56 6.61 0.68 -2.73
C TYR A 56 7.15 -0.10 -1.53
N CYS A 57 6.27 -0.73 -0.77
CA CYS A 57 6.61 -1.54 0.39
C CYS A 57 6.68 -3.01 -0.01
N ASN A 58 7.87 -3.46 -0.42
CA ASN A 58 8.19 -4.79 -0.92
C ASN A 58 8.82 -5.68 0.18
N PHE A 59 8.10 -5.89 1.28
CA PHE A 59 8.64 -6.66 2.41
C PHE A 59 8.20 -8.14 2.35
N ASP A 60 9.15 -9.04 2.56
CA ASP A 60 8.96 -10.48 2.76
C ASP A 60 8.73 -10.80 4.25
N GLY A 61 7.66 -10.25 4.84
CA GLY A 61 7.37 -10.51 6.26
C GLY A 61 6.13 -9.82 6.81
N GLN A 62 5.90 -10.00 8.11
CA GLN A 62 4.92 -9.20 8.86
C GLN A 62 5.52 -7.82 9.08
N SER A 63 4.97 -6.81 8.42
CA SER A 63 5.27 -5.40 8.68
C SER A 63 4.06 -4.74 9.32
N SER A 64 4.31 -3.92 10.34
CA SER A 64 3.31 -3.04 10.94
C SER A 64 3.55 -1.61 10.48
N PHE A 65 2.50 -0.98 9.97
CA PHE A 65 2.51 0.45 9.71
C PHE A 65 1.74 1.16 10.82
N GLU A 66 2.34 2.18 11.43
CA GLU A 66 1.62 3.06 12.33
C GLU A 66 0.78 4.06 11.53
N ILE A 67 -0.30 4.55 12.14
CA ILE A 67 -1.04 5.69 11.60
C ILE A 67 -0.07 6.87 11.45
N ASN A 68 -0.17 7.62 10.35
CA ASN A 68 0.73 8.74 9.98
C ASN A 68 2.17 8.35 9.58
N SER A 69 2.53 7.07 9.55
CA SER A 69 3.85 6.63 9.07
C SER A 69 4.09 6.87 7.57
N ILE A 70 3.01 6.94 6.78
CA ILE A 70 3.06 7.23 5.34
C ILE A 70 2.92 8.74 5.13
N PRO A 71 3.91 9.42 4.51
CA PRO A 71 3.86 10.86 4.31
C PRO A 71 2.65 11.32 3.49
N PRO A 72 2.05 12.49 3.80
CA PRO A 72 0.92 13.05 3.06
C PRO A 72 1.28 13.56 1.65
N SER A 73 2.54 13.43 1.23
CA SER A 73 2.99 13.67 -0.14
C SER A 73 2.75 12.46 -1.06
N VAL A 74 2.60 11.25 -0.49
CA VAL A 74 2.47 10.00 -1.25
C VAL A 74 1.19 10.00 -2.09
N LYS A 75 1.35 9.83 -3.40
CA LYS A 75 0.29 9.72 -4.41
C LYS A 75 0.08 8.28 -4.89
N THR A 76 1.16 7.50 -4.98
CA THR A 76 1.11 6.08 -5.35
C THR A 76 1.64 5.25 -4.19
N LEU A 77 0.81 4.34 -3.69
CA LEU A 77 1.16 3.45 -2.60
C LEU A 77 0.97 1.99 -3.04
N ARG A 78 2.03 1.20 -2.95
CA ARG A 78 1.96 -0.25 -3.12
C ARG A 78 2.37 -0.92 -1.82
N LEU A 79 1.43 -1.65 -1.23
CA LEU A 79 1.67 -2.50 -0.08
C LEU A 79 1.75 -3.94 -0.60
N THR A 80 2.89 -4.62 -0.49
CA THR A 80 2.98 -6.05 -0.81
C THR A 80 3.18 -6.93 0.44
N THR A 81 3.05 -6.33 1.62
CA THR A 81 3.27 -6.97 2.92
C THR A 81 2.22 -7.99 3.26
N ASN A 82 2.61 -9.08 3.92
CA ASN A 82 1.64 -9.98 4.53
C ASN A 82 0.95 -9.33 5.74
N THR A 83 -0.12 -8.59 5.49
CA THR A 83 -1.00 -8.10 6.55
C THR A 83 -1.98 -9.22 6.87
N LEU A 84 -1.62 -10.07 7.84
CA LEU A 84 -2.56 -10.98 8.51
C LEU A 84 -3.67 -10.22 9.28
N GLN A 85 -3.63 -8.88 9.25
CA GLN A 85 -4.52 -7.99 9.96
C GLN A 85 -5.24 -7.04 8.98
N PRO A 86 -6.48 -6.63 9.31
CA PRO A 86 -7.17 -5.56 8.60
C PRO A 86 -6.40 -4.24 8.61
N LEU A 87 -6.56 -3.45 7.55
CA LEU A 87 -6.00 -2.10 7.48
C LEU A 87 -6.74 -1.17 8.46
N PRO A 88 -6.04 -0.44 9.34
CA PRO A 88 -6.66 0.55 10.20
C PRO A 88 -7.11 1.78 9.39
N ILE A 89 -8.23 2.38 9.82
CA ILE A 89 -8.71 3.65 9.27
C ILE A 89 -7.66 4.74 9.54
N GLY A 90 -7.38 5.56 8.53
CA GLY A 90 -6.38 6.64 8.63
C GLY A 90 -4.94 6.20 8.37
N LEU A 91 -4.68 4.92 8.13
CA LEU A 91 -3.34 4.46 7.73
C LEU A 91 -2.92 5.04 6.37
N ILE A 92 -3.83 5.02 5.42
CA ILE A 92 -3.58 5.46 4.05
C ILE A 92 -3.92 6.95 3.96
N PRO A 93 -2.97 7.84 3.65
CA PRO A 93 -3.23 9.26 3.63
C PRO A 93 -4.15 9.67 2.47
N ASN A 94 -4.95 10.72 2.69
CA ASN A 94 -5.87 11.33 1.71
C ASN A 94 -5.17 11.95 0.48
N SER A 95 -3.86 11.78 0.36
CA SER A 95 -3.09 12.15 -0.82
C SER A 95 -3.00 11.02 -1.84
N VAL A 96 -3.25 9.77 -1.44
CA VAL A 96 -3.08 8.58 -2.28
C VAL A 96 -4.16 8.52 -3.35
N VAL A 97 -3.71 8.48 -4.60
CA VAL A 97 -4.52 8.42 -5.82
C VAL A 97 -4.52 7.00 -6.40
N LYS A 98 -3.41 6.27 -6.24
CA LYS A 98 -3.25 4.87 -6.69
C LYS A 98 -2.84 4.00 -5.52
N LEU A 99 -3.63 2.96 -5.25
CA LEU A 99 -3.39 2.02 -4.17
C LEU A 99 -3.35 0.58 -4.70
N THR A 100 -2.30 -0.15 -4.33
CA THR A 100 -2.21 -1.59 -4.50
C THR A 100 -2.14 -2.25 -3.12
N LEU A 101 -3.12 -3.09 -2.82
CA LEU A 101 -3.15 -3.88 -1.59
C LEU A 101 -2.32 -5.15 -1.72
N PRO A 102 -1.88 -5.74 -0.59
CA PRO A 102 -1.07 -6.94 -0.62
C PRO A 102 -1.76 -8.13 -1.25
N ASP A 103 -0.98 -9.01 -1.88
CA ASP A 103 -1.49 -10.17 -2.58
C ASP A 103 -2.30 -11.12 -1.71
N ASN A 104 -1.95 -11.25 -0.44
CA ASN A 104 -2.64 -12.09 0.55
C ASN A 104 -3.71 -11.34 1.35
N TYR A 105 -3.97 -10.06 1.06
CA TYR A 105 -5.01 -9.31 1.75
C TYR A 105 -6.38 -9.87 1.40
N ASN A 106 -7.03 -10.52 2.37
CA ASN A 106 -8.38 -11.09 2.24
C ASN A 106 -9.27 -10.68 3.41
N HIS A 107 -9.19 -9.41 3.80
CA HIS A 107 -10.06 -8.82 4.82
C HIS A 107 -11.11 -7.91 4.19
N PRO A 108 -12.32 -7.81 4.76
CA PRO A 108 -13.31 -6.83 4.32
C PRO A 108 -12.73 -5.41 4.42
N LEU A 109 -13.13 -4.56 3.49
CA LEU A 109 -12.78 -3.14 3.51
C LEU A 109 -13.88 -2.37 4.28
N PRO A 110 -13.61 -1.86 5.49
CA PRO A 110 -14.60 -1.05 6.20
C PRO A 110 -14.72 0.35 5.60
N VAL A 111 -15.88 0.99 5.81
CA VAL A 111 -16.11 2.38 5.39
C VAL A 111 -15.05 3.30 5.99
N GLY A 112 -14.45 4.16 5.16
CA GLY A 112 -13.40 5.09 5.56
C GLY A 112 -11.97 4.53 5.59
N VAL A 113 -11.75 3.25 5.25
CA VAL A 113 -10.39 2.68 5.15
C VAL A 113 -9.64 3.16 3.91
N LEU A 114 -10.38 3.42 2.83
CA LEU A 114 -9.83 3.93 1.57
C LEU A 114 -9.91 5.46 1.58
N PRO A 115 -8.86 6.17 1.11
CA PRO A 115 -8.86 7.63 1.09
C PRO A 115 -9.82 8.18 0.02
N GLU A 116 -10.43 9.33 0.28
CA GLU A 116 -11.39 9.98 -0.63
C GLU A 116 -10.74 10.46 -1.94
N SER A 117 -9.42 10.56 -2.01
CA SER A 117 -8.67 10.90 -3.22
C SER A 117 -8.44 9.72 -4.17
N LEU A 118 -8.76 8.50 -3.76
CA LEU A 118 -8.36 7.28 -4.47
C LEU A 118 -9.07 7.18 -5.83
N THR A 119 -8.32 7.07 -6.92
CA THR A 119 -8.90 6.90 -8.26
C THR A 119 -8.72 5.48 -8.80
N GLU A 120 -7.64 4.81 -8.42
CA GLU A 120 -7.27 3.46 -8.89
C GLU A 120 -6.98 2.55 -7.70
N LEU A 121 -7.70 1.43 -7.61
CA LEU A 121 -7.54 0.42 -6.56
C LEU A 121 -7.21 -0.94 -7.17
N THR A 122 -6.07 -1.51 -6.79
CA THR A 122 -5.74 -2.90 -7.09
C THR A 122 -5.88 -3.73 -5.82
N LEU A 123 -6.82 -4.67 -5.83
CA LEU A 123 -6.96 -5.65 -4.76
C LEU A 123 -5.98 -6.81 -4.99
N GLY A 124 -5.52 -7.38 -3.88
CA GLY A 124 -4.57 -8.49 -3.89
C GLY A 124 -5.10 -9.74 -4.57
N SER A 125 -4.18 -10.59 -5.04
CA SER A 125 -4.52 -11.84 -5.73
C SER A 125 -5.35 -12.84 -4.92
N HIS A 126 -5.41 -12.75 -3.58
CA HIS A 126 -6.21 -13.62 -2.71
C HIS A 126 -7.47 -12.93 -2.17
N TYR A 127 -7.78 -11.71 -2.60
CA TYR A 127 -8.96 -10.99 -2.13
C TYR A 127 -10.24 -11.66 -2.63
N ASP A 128 -11.02 -12.22 -1.70
CA ASP A 128 -12.31 -12.86 -1.96
C ASP A 128 -13.37 -12.40 -0.96
N GLN A 129 -13.49 -11.09 -0.80
CA GLN A 129 -14.51 -10.45 0.01
C GLN A 129 -15.51 -9.68 -0.87
N PRO A 130 -16.80 -9.62 -0.51
CA PRO A 130 -17.78 -8.88 -1.28
C PRO A 130 -17.42 -7.39 -1.35
N LEU A 131 -17.58 -6.78 -2.53
CA LEU A 131 -17.41 -5.34 -2.68
C LEU A 131 -18.69 -4.61 -2.26
N ASN A 132 -18.53 -3.49 -1.56
CA ASN A 132 -19.64 -2.65 -1.12
C ASN A 132 -19.48 -1.23 -1.69
N SER A 133 -20.51 -0.70 -2.34
CA SER A 133 -20.51 0.65 -2.91
C SER A 133 -20.36 1.76 -1.88
N ASN A 134 -20.67 1.51 -0.61
CA ASN A 134 -20.49 2.48 0.47
C ASN A 134 -19.04 2.52 0.97
N THR A 135 -18.24 1.50 0.66
CA THR A 135 -16.83 1.44 1.05
C THR A 135 -15.93 2.05 -0.02
N ILE A 136 -16.25 1.84 -1.30
CA ILE A 136 -15.44 2.32 -2.41
C ILE A 136 -15.69 3.83 -2.60
N PRO A 137 -14.65 4.69 -2.47
CA PRO A 137 -14.81 6.14 -2.60
C PRO A 137 -15.39 6.54 -3.96
N GLN A 138 -16.10 7.68 -3.99
CA GLN A 138 -16.74 8.14 -5.22
C GLN A 138 -15.73 8.57 -6.31
N SER A 139 -14.50 8.87 -5.94
CA SER A 139 -13.40 9.20 -6.83
C SER A 139 -12.83 7.99 -7.58
N VAL A 140 -13.08 6.77 -7.10
CA VAL A 140 -12.58 5.55 -7.76
C VAL A 140 -13.23 5.42 -9.13
N THR A 141 -12.40 5.20 -10.14
CA THR A 141 -12.81 4.97 -11.54
C THR A 141 -12.36 3.61 -12.05
N LEU A 142 -11.35 3.02 -11.40
CA LEU A 142 -10.75 1.73 -11.78
C LEU A 142 -10.57 0.83 -10.55
N ILE A 143 -11.08 -0.41 -10.66
CA ILE A 143 -10.73 -1.49 -9.74
C ILE A 143 -10.13 -2.66 -10.53
N SER A 144 -8.98 -3.14 -10.08
CA SER A 144 -8.35 -4.37 -10.55
C SER A 144 -8.52 -5.48 -9.51
N LEU A 145 -9.02 -6.63 -9.95
CA LEU A 145 -9.27 -7.83 -9.17
C LEU A 145 -8.57 -9.02 -9.81
N HIS A 146 -8.25 -10.04 -9.02
CA HIS A 146 -7.78 -11.30 -9.58
C HIS A 146 -8.95 -12.18 -10.02
N ASN A 147 -8.94 -12.59 -11.29
CA ASN A 147 -10.07 -13.27 -11.92
C ASN A 147 -10.42 -14.61 -11.27
N LYS A 148 -9.41 -15.37 -10.81
CA LYS A 148 -9.65 -16.71 -10.24
C LYS A 148 -10.01 -16.68 -8.77
N SER A 149 -9.61 -15.65 -8.03
CA SER A 149 -9.81 -15.63 -6.58
C SER A 149 -11.09 -14.93 -6.18
N TYR A 150 -11.46 -13.86 -6.88
CA TYR A 150 -12.68 -13.12 -6.56
C TYR A 150 -13.92 -13.84 -7.11
N GLN A 151 -14.68 -14.46 -6.21
CA GLN A 151 -15.87 -15.27 -6.57
C GLN A 151 -17.20 -14.55 -6.32
N HIS A 152 -17.18 -13.36 -5.75
CA HIS A 152 -18.39 -12.59 -5.46
C HIS A 152 -18.96 -11.89 -6.70
N PRO A 153 -20.28 -11.65 -6.75
CA PRO A 153 -20.85 -10.78 -7.76
C PRO A 153 -20.40 -9.34 -7.57
N ILE A 154 -20.14 -8.64 -8.67
CA ILE A 154 -19.90 -7.20 -8.65
C ILE A 154 -21.26 -6.49 -8.49
N PRO A 155 -21.46 -5.63 -7.47
CA PRO A 155 -22.68 -4.85 -7.33
C PRO A 155 -22.95 -3.99 -8.58
N GLU A 156 -24.22 -3.92 -8.99
CA GLU A 156 -24.62 -3.15 -10.17
C GLU A 156 -24.28 -1.66 -10.06
N SER A 157 -24.33 -1.11 -8.84
CA SER A 157 -23.93 0.27 -8.54
C SER A 157 -22.45 0.53 -8.87
N LEU A 158 -21.59 -0.46 -8.67
CA LEU A 158 -20.17 -0.38 -8.98
C LEU A 158 -19.91 -0.64 -10.47
N SER A 159 -20.55 -1.65 -11.06
CA SER A 159 -20.30 -2.02 -12.46
C SER A 159 -20.72 -0.93 -13.46
N LYS A 160 -21.72 -0.11 -13.14
CA LYS A 160 -22.15 1.02 -13.99
C LYS A 160 -21.19 2.21 -13.98
N LYS A 161 -20.39 2.35 -12.92
CA LYS A 161 -19.54 3.53 -12.71
C LYS A 161 -18.06 3.23 -12.92
N LEU A 162 -17.63 2.01 -12.63
CA LEU A 162 -16.22 1.64 -12.56
C LEU A 162 -15.80 0.85 -13.78
N LYS A 163 -14.59 1.14 -14.28
CA LYS A 163 -13.86 0.17 -15.09
C LYS A 163 -13.36 -0.93 -14.15
N ILE A 164 -13.76 -2.17 -14.41
CA ILE A 164 -13.33 -3.33 -13.61
C ILE A 164 -12.45 -4.20 -14.49
N ILE A 165 -11.22 -4.42 -14.05
CA ILE A 165 -10.27 -5.30 -14.70
C ILE A 165 -10.17 -6.57 -13.86
N LYS A 166 -10.36 -7.72 -14.49
CA LYS A 166 -10.08 -9.03 -13.90
C LYS A 166 -8.79 -9.57 -14.52
N ASP A 167 -7.67 -9.41 -13.83
CA ASP A 167 -6.38 -9.86 -14.34
C ASP A 167 -6.17 -11.37 -14.05
N ARG A 168 -5.44 -12.04 -14.96
CA ARG A 168 -4.97 -13.42 -14.81
C ARG A 168 -3.52 -13.49 -14.34
N ASN A 169 -2.77 -12.39 -14.41
CA ASN A 169 -1.32 -12.38 -14.20
C ASN A 169 -0.95 -11.37 -13.10
N TYR A 170 -0.76 -11.86 -11.89
CA TYR A 170 0.11 -11.20 -10.91
C TYR A 170 1.42 -12.01 -10.94
N TYR A 171 2.53 -11.35 -11.30
CA TYR A 171 3.86 -11.96 -11.41
C TYR A 171 4.64 -11.78 -10.11
#